data_AF-A0A960QYU9-F1
#
_entry.id   AF-A0A960QYU9-F1
#
_cell.length_a   1.000
_cell.length_b   1.000
_cell.length_c   1.000
_cell.angle_alpha   90.00
_cell.angle_beta   90.00
_cell.angle_gamma   90.00
#
_symmetry.space_group_name_H-M   'P 1'
#
loop_
_entity.id
_entity.type
_entity.pdbx_description
1 polymer ?
#
loop_
_entity_poly.entity_id
_entity_poly.type
_entity_poly.pdbx_seq_one_letter_code
_entity_poly.pdbx_strand_id
1 'polypeptide(L)' 'MNQEEFIQLSGPLFEAVALSGIYSDGKTFVDAIPKSDPHEILKTFENERDRPSFDLKTFVE' A
#
# COMPACT_ATOMS: atom_id res chain seq x y z
N MET A 1 11.08 -11.10 -11.83
CA MET A 1 9.92 -10.23 -11.59
C MET A 1 10.17 -9.58 -10.24
N ASN A 2 10.37 -8.28 -10.22
CA ASN A 2 10.54 -7.57 -8.95
C ASN A 2 9.16 -7.43 -8.32
N GLN A 3 8.99 -7.95 -7.10
CA GLN A 3 7.70 -7.93 -6.40
C GLN A 3 7.23 -6.49 -6.08
N GLU A 4 8.14 -5.52 -6.20
CA GLU A 4 7.96 -4.10 -5.92
C GLU A 4 7.27 -3.33 -7.07
N GLU A 5 7.24 -3.86 -8.29
CA GLU A 5 6.56 -3.18 -9.43
C GLU A 5 5.04 -3.17 -9.26
N PHE A 6 4.49 -4.10 -8.49
CA PHE A 6 3.06 -4.27 -8.26
C PHE A 6 2.70 -4.19 -6.77
N ILE A 7 2.97 -3.03 -6.16
CA ILE A 7 2.63 -2.76 -4.74
C ILE A 7 1.14 -2.96 -4.39
N GLN A 8 0.27 -2.99 -5.41
CA GLN A 8 -1.17 -3.21 -5.30
C GLN A 8 -1.60 -4.67 -5.44
N LEU A 9 -0.70 -5.55 -5.88
CA LEU A 9 -0.99 -6.96 -6.13
C LEU A 9 -0.24 -7.90 -5.18
N SER A 10 0.88 -7.45 -4.61
CA SER A 10 1.70 -8.27 -3.72
C SER A 10 2.60 -7.43 -2.82
N GLY A 11 3.14 -8.06 -1.78
CA GLY A 11 4.09 -7.44 -0.86
C GLY A 11 3.43 -6.78 0.35
N PRO A 12 4.24 -6.16 1.23
CA PRO A 12 3.80 -5.79 2.57
C PRO A 12 2.76 -4.65 2.58
N LEU A 13 2.78 -3.76 1.58
CA LEU A 13 1.75 -2.72 1.44
C LEU A 13 0.40 -3.33 1.08
N PHE A 14 0.36 -4.21 0.08
CA PHE A 14 -0.85 -4.94 -0.30
C PHE A 14 -1.43 -5.74 0.87
N GLU A 15 -0.60 -6.50 1.57
CA GLU A 15 -1.03 -7.29 2.73
C GLU A 15 -1.60 -6.39 3.84
N ALA A 16 -0.96 -5.27 4.13
CA ALA A 16 -1.45 -4.31 5.12
C ALA A 16 -2.83 -3.77 4.74
N VAL A 17 -3.02 -3.35 3.48
CA VAL A 17 -4.31 -2.84 3.00
C VAL A 17 -5.38 -3.92 3.02
N ALA A 18 -5.08 -5.12 2.54
CA ALA A 18 -6.01 -6.24 2.52
C ALA A 18 -6.47 -6.66 3.93
N LEU A 19 -5.57 -6.66 4.91
CA LEU A 19 -5.87 -7.02 6.30
C LEU A 19 -6.54 -5.89 7.09
N SER A 20 -6.33 -4.63 6.70
CA SER A 20 -6.90 -3.47 7.39
C SER A 20 -8.41 -3.31 7.19
N GLY A 21 -8.96 -3.84 6.09
CA GLY A 21 -10.36 -3.64 5.73
C GLY A 21 -10.73 -2.20 5.37
N ILE A 22 -9.76 -1.37 4.96
CA ILE A 22 -9.98 0.03 4.52
C ILE A 22 -10.98 0.10 3.37
N TYR A 23 -10.86 -0.83 2.43
CA TYR A 23 -11.76 -0.96 1.30
C TYR A 23 -12.69 -2.15 1.52
N SER A 24 -14.00 -1.89 1.54
CA SER A 24 -15.03 -2.92 1.73
C SER A 24 -15.09 -3.90 0.56
N ASP A 25 -14.75 -3.44 -0.64
CA ASP A 25 -14.52 -4.27 -1.81
C ASP A 25 -13.01 -4.53 -1.94
N GLY A 26 -12.59 -5.79 -1.88
CA GLY A 26 -11.18 -6.17 -2.02
C GLY A 26 -10.58 -5.93 -3.41
N LYS A 27 -11.11 -4.97 -4.18
CA LYS A 27 -10.67 -4.62 -5.55
C LYS A 27 -10.26 -3.15 -5.67
N THR A 28 -10.82 -2.24 -4.87
CA THR A 28 -10.48 -0.80 -4.95
C THR A 28 -8.98 -0.54 -4.93
N PHE A 29 -8.21 -1.17 -4.04
CA PHE A 29 -6.76 -0.98 -3.99
C PHE A 29 -6.04 -1.61 -5.19
N VAL A 30 -6.52 -2.76 -5.66
CA VAL A 30 -5.98 -3.50 -6.81
C VAL A 30 -6.18 -2.71 -8.12
N ASP A 31 -7.31 -2.00 -8.23
CA ASP A 31 -7.64 -1.16 -9.38
C ASP A 31 -7.06 0.27 -9.28
N ALA A 32 -6.44 0.63 -8.15
CA ALA A 32 -5.85 1.95 -7.98
C ALA A 32 -4.66 2.14 -8.92
N ILE A 33 -4.28 3.38 -9.20
CA ILE A 33 -3.06 3.69 -9.97
C ILE A 33 -2.07 4.40 -9.04
N PRO A 34 -0.84 3.88 -8.86
CA PRO A 34 0.16 4.53 -8.02
C PRO A 34 0.44 5.95 -8.52
N LYS A 35 0.40 6.93 -7.61
CA LYS A 35 0.66 8.35 -7.94
C LYS A 35 2.15 8.65 -8.14
N SER A 36 3.03 7.73 -7.76
CA SER A 36 4.48 7.87 -7.79
C SER A 36 5.11 6.50 -8.02
N ASP A 37 6.45 6.46 -8.11
CA ASP A 37 7.17 5.22 -8.34
C ASP A 37 6.84 4.18 -7.24
N PRO A 38 6.47 2.94 -7.61
CA PRO A 38 6.11 1.90 -6.66
C PRO A 38 7.20 1.62 -5.61
N HIS A 39 8.48 1.71 -5.97
CA HIS A 39 9.58 1.52 -5.02
C HIS A 39 9.67 2.68 -4.03
N GLU A 40 9.43 3.92 -4.47
CA GLU A 40 9.40 5.08 -3.58
C GLU A 40 8.23 5.01 -2.59
N ILE A 41 7.05 4.59 -3.06
CA ILE A 41 5.88 4.38 -2.21
C ILE A 41 6.17 3.29 -1.18
N LEU A 42 6.72 2.15 -1.60
CA LEU A 42 7.03 1.04 -0.70
C LEU A 42 8.06 1.45 0.36
N LYS A 43 9.13 2.13 -0.05
CA LYS A 43 10.15 2.64 0.87
C LYS A 43 9.57 3.64 1.87
N THR A 44 8.66 4.51 1.43
CA THR A 44 7.98 5.45 2.32
C THR A 44 7.10 4.71 3.31
N PHE A 45 6.31 3.75 2.84
CA PHE A 45 5.50 2.88 3.68
C PHE A 45 6.34 2.18 4.75
N GLU A 46 7.47 1.57 4.38
CA GLU A 46 8.34 0.88 5.33
C GLU A 46 8.95 1.81 6.39
N ASN A 47 9.29 3.04 6.02
CA ASN A 47 9.82 4.03 6.97
C ASN A 47 8.76 4.60 7.91
N GLU A 48 7.50 4.62 7.48
CA GLU A 48 6.42 5.28 8.22
C GLU A 48 5.49 4.31 8.95
N ARG A 49 5.36 3.04 8.53
CA ARG A 49 4.38 2.08 9.09
C ARG A 49 4.49 1.85 10.60
N ASP A 50 5.68 2.02 11.18
CA ASP A 50 5.94 1.84 12.61
C ASP A 50 5.75 3.12 13.43
N ARG A 51 5.41 4.24 12.78
CA ARG A 51 5.16 5.51 13.47
C ARG A 51 3.77 5.49 14.12
N PRO A 52 3.64 5.99 15.37
CA PRO A 52 2.35 6.03 16.06
C PRO A 52 1.33 6.96 15.39
N SER A 53 1.78 7.87 14.54
CA SER A 53 0.92 8.78 13.76
C SER A 53 0.62 8.28 12.35
N PHE A 54 1.08 7.08 11.98
CA PHE A 54 0.85 6.54 10.65
C PHE A 54 -0.59 6.06 10.49
N ASP A 55 -1.26 6.54 9.44
CA ASP A 55 -2.60 6.11 9.06
C ASP A 55 -2.56 5.49 7.67
N LEU A 56 -2.80 4.18 7.61
CA LEU A 56 -2.71 3.42 6.36
C LEU A 56 -3.74 3.90 5.33
N LYS A 57 -4.94 4.32 5.77
CA LYS A 57 -6.00 4.80 4.88
C LYS A 57 -5.57 6.08 4.17
N THR A 58 -5.08 7.06 4.92
CA THR A 58 -4.58 8.33 4.38
C THR A 58 -3.37 8.11 3.47
N PHE A 59 -2.53 7.11 3.78
CA PHE A 59 -1.36 6.78 2.97
C PHE A 59 -1.72 6.26 1.57
N VAL A 60 -2.82 5.50 1.42
CA VAL A 60 -3.22 4.88 0.13
C VAL A 60 -4.23 5.70 -0.69
N GLU A 61 -4.71 6.83 -0.17
CA GLU A 61 -5.67 7.74 -0.83
C GLU A 61 -5.05 8.81 -1.75
#